data_AF-A0A349PSN4-F1
#
_entry.id   AF-A0A349PSN4-F1
#
_cell.length_a   1.000
_cell.length_b   1.000
_cell.length_c   1.000
_cell.angle_alpha   90.00
_cell.angle_beta   90.00
_cell.angle_gamma   90.00
#
_symmetry.space_group_name_H-M   'P 1'
#
loop_
_entity.id
_entity.type
_entity.pdbx_description
1 polymer ?
#
loop_
_entity_poly.entity_id
_entity_poly.type
_entity_poly.pdbx_seq_one_letter_code
_entity_poly.pdbx_strand_id
1 'polypeptide(L)'
;MNTNRSVRVKDIVEKFQMEVINKGTDYDTEILTITDVNRPGLQFIGFFDYFDPRRLQIIGKSEVTFLRGYSAEERRKRFEDLFCYEIPALVISRNLDVFPECLEMAQKHGRTLLRTKYTSVEFTAMTIDYLNHALAPVITRHGVLVDVYGEGVLILGDSGIGKSETAIELIKRGHRLVA
;
A
#
# COMPACT_ATOMS: atom_id res chain seq x y z
N MET A 1 -3.63 12.53 21.45
CA MET A 1 -2.33 11.92 21.10
C MET A 1 -2.41 11.44 19.67
N ASN A 2 -1.60 12.01 18.76
CA ASN A 2 -1.46 11.48 17.40
C ASN A 2 -0.78 10.12 17.51
N THR A 3 -1.51 9.02 17.30
CA THR A 3 -0.86 7.77 16.93
C THR A 3 -0.24 7.98 15.55
N ASN A 4 1.08 8.09 15.48
CA ASN A 4 1.84 8.02 14.22
C ASN A 4 1.64 6.61 13.65
N ARG A 5 0.53 6.41 12.93
CA ARG A 5 0.28 5.18 12.20
C ARG A 5 1.21 5.17 11.00
N SER A 6 2.11 4.20 10.97
CA SER A 6 3.01 3.94 9.86
C SER A 6 2.80 2.52 9.37
N VAL A 7 2.92 2.34 8.06
CA VAL A 7 2.92 1.02 7.42
C VAL A 7 4.32 0.80 6.87
N ARG A 8 4.97 -0.30 7.25
CA ARG A 8 6.26 -0.68 6.69
C ARG A 8 6.10 -1.58 5.47
N VAL A 9 7.13 -1.62 4.63
CA VAL A 9 7.16 -2.53 3.47
C VAL A 9 6.90 -3.98 3.88
N LYS A 10 7.51 -4.44 4.98
CA LYS A 10 7.27 -5.79 5.53
C LYS A 10 5.80 -6.06 5.90
N ASP A 11 5.07 -5.05 6.35
CA ASP A 11 3.69 -5.21 6.80
C ASP A 11 2.79 -5.51 5.57
N ILE A 12 3.08 -4.87 4.43
CA ILE A 12 2.44 -5.18 3.13
C ILE A 12 2.80 -6.60 2.65
N VAL A 13 4.07 -6.99 2.77
CA VAL A 13 4.54 -8.31 2.35
C VAL A 13 3.82 -9.42 3.11
N GLU A 14 3.73 -9.29 4.44
CA GLU A 14 3.02 -10.25 5.29
C GLU A 14 1.51 -10.26 4.99
N LYS A 15 0.90 -9.07 4.88
CA LYS A 15 -0.54 -8.91 4.61
C LYS A 15 -0.99 -9.55 3.31
N PHE A 16 -0.21 -9.38 2.25
CA PHE A 16 -0.54 -9.90 0.92
C PHE A 16 0.17 -11.20 0.54
N GLN A 17 0.93 -11.79 1.49
CA GLN A 17 1.70 -13.03 1.30
C GLN A 17 2.59 -12.98 0.07
N MET A 18 3.38 -11.90 -0.03
CA MET A 18 4.26 -11.67 -1.18
C MET A 18 5.54 -12.51 -1.05
N GLU A 19 6.13 -12.85 -2.19
CA GLU A 19 7.45 -13.47 -2.24
C GLU A 19 8.52 -12.37 -2.23
N VAL A 20 9.50 -12.48 -1.34
CA VAL A 20 10.65 -11.56 -1.28
C VAL A 20 11.75 -12.11 -2.17
N ILE A 21 12.00 -11.46 -3.30
CA ILE A 21 13.04 -11.87 -4.27
C ILE A 21 14.39 -11.28 -3.88
N ASN A 22 14.40 -10.01 -3.49
CA ASN A 22 15.56 -9.34 -2.93
C ASN A 22 15.14 -8.55 -1.70
N LYS A 23 15.78 -8.82 -0.56
CA LYS A 23 15.60 -8.02 0.64
C LYS A 23 16.50 -6.80 0.54
N GLY A 24 15.91 -5.62 0.36
CA GLY A 24 16.64 -4.36 0.33
C GLY A 24 17.28 -4.04 1.68
N THR A 25 18.22 -3.09 1.70
CA THR A 25 18.93 -2.68 2.92
C THR A 25 17.99 -2.05 3.96
N ASP A 26 16.90 -1.44 3.50
CA ASP A 26 15.89 -0.73 4.27
C ASP A 26 14.61 -1.54 4.50
N TYR A 27 14.53 -2.80 4.04
CA TYR A 27 13.29 -3.59 4.03
C TYR A 27 12.52 -3.60 5.37
N ASP A 28 13.23 -3.74 6.50
CA ASP A 28 12.62 -3.84 7.83
C ASP A 28 12.22 -2.48 8.42
N THR A 29 12.80 -1.39 7.89
CA THR A 29 12.70 -0.03 8.41
C THR A 29 11.92 0.92 7.52
N GLU A 30 11.79 0.61 6.23
CA GLU A 30 11.20 1.47 5.22
C GLU A 30 9.69 1.64 5.45
N ILE A 31 9.25 2.90 5.50
CA ILE A 31 7.88 3.28 5.83
C ILE A 31 7.19 3.85 4.58
N LEU A 32 6.04 3.29 4.27
CA LEU A 32 5.15 3.80 3.24
C LEU A 32 4.36 4.99 3.78
N THR A 33 4.62 6.14 3.15
CA THR A 33 3.97 7.41 3.49
C THR A 33 2.98 7.87 2.42
N ILE A 34 3.08 7.30 1.21
CA ILE A 34 2.19 7.59 0.09
C ILE A 34 1.25 6.40 -0.10
N THR A 35 -0.06 6.66 -0.13
CA THR A 35 -1.10 5.65 -0.33
C THR A 35 -1.24 5.21 -1.79
N ASP A 36 -0.80 6.07 -2.71
CA ASP A 36 -0.80 5.82 -4.15
C ASP A 36 0.41 4.99 -4.61
N VAL A 37 0.26 4.31 -5.73
CA VAL A 37 1.29 3.45 -6.33
C VAL A 37 1.69 3.97 -7.70
N ASN A 38 2.86 3.58 -8.18
CA ASN A 38 3.32 3.94 -9.52
C ASN A 38 3.54 2.71 -10.40
N ARG A 39 3.25 2.87 -11.69
CA ARG A 39 3.55 1.88 -12.73
C ARG A 39 4.59 2.49 -13.69
N PRO A 40 5.87 2.07 -13.63
CA PRO A 40 6.99 2.82 -14.19
C PRO A 40 7.15 2.71 -15.73
N GLY A 41 6.05 2.76 -16.48
CA GLY A 41 6.10 2.68 -17.95
C GLY A 41 6.87 3.84 -18.59
N LEU A 42 6.63 5.07 -18.12
CA LEU A 42 7.34 6.28 -18.60
C LEU A 42 8.79 6.33 -18.11
N GLN A 43 9.06 5.81 -16.92
CA GLN A 43 10.42 5.76 -16.38
C GLN A 43 11.30 4.81 -17.21
N PHE A 44 10.74 3.71 -17.73
CA PHE A 44 11.50 2.81 -18.61
C PHE A 44 11.85 3.39 -19.99
N ILE A 45 11.24 4.51 -20.39
CA ILE A 45 11.69 5.27 -21.58
C ILE A 45 12.61 6.44 -21.24
N GLY A 46 12.85 6.70 -19.96
CA GLY A 46 13.75 7.76 -19.47
C GLY A 46 13.04 9.06 -19.07
N PHE A 47 11.72 9.05 -18.85
CA PHE A 47 10.98 10.22 -18.43
C PHE A 47 10.75 10.22 -16.90
N PHE A 48 11.43 11.13 -16.18
CA PHE A 48 11.43 11.18 -14.71
C PHE A 48 10.92 12.51 -14.12
N ASP A 49 10.51 13.49 -14.93
CA ASP A 49 10.14 14.84 -14.48
C ASP A 49 9.03 14.88 -13.40
N TYR A 50 8.13 13.91 -13.42
CA TYR A 50 7.03 13.76 -12.46
C TYR A 50 7.11 12.45 -11.66
N PHE A 51 8.30 11.87 -11.56
CA PHE A 51 8.51 10.64 -10.81
C PHE A 51 8.56 10.93 -9.30
N ASP A 52 7.62 10.37 -8.54
CA ASP A 52 7.66 10.38 -7.07
C ASP A 52 8.23 9.05 -6.58
N PRO A 53 9.51 9.01 -6.14
CA PRO A 53 10.17 7.77 -5.76
C PRO A 53 9.58 7.14 -4.49
N ARG A 54 8.88 7.92 -3.66
CA ARG A 54 8.28 7.45 -2.40
C ARG A 54 7.08 6.52 -2.60
N ARG A 55 6.59 6.38 -3.84
CA ARG A 55 5.49 5.48 -4.20
C ARG A 55 5.99 4.06 -4.34
N LEU A 56 5.16 3.10 -3.97
CA LEU A 56 5.41 1.69 -4.29
C LEU A 56 5.38 1.50 -5.82
N GLN A 57 6.40 0.86 -6.37
CA GLN A 57 6.52 0.65 -7.81
C GLN A 57 5.96 -0.72 -8.18
N ILE A 58 5.11 -0.80 -9.22
CA ILE A 58 4.46 -2.05 -9.64
C ILE A 58 4.68 -2.27 -11.14
N ILE A 59 5.25 -3.42 -11.49
CA ILE A 59 5.42 -3.88 -12.86
C ILE A 59 4.36 -4.95 -13.15
N GLY A 60 3.61 -4.73 -14.23
CA GLY A 60 2.66 -5.68 -14.78
C GLY A 60 3.09 -6.29 -16.09
N LYS A 61 2.15 -7.01 -16.70
CA LYS A 61 2.34 -7.67 -17.99
C LYS A 61 2.76 -6.67 -19.08
N SER A 62 2.17 -5.47 -19.09
CA SER A 62 2.47 -4.43 -20.09
C SER A 62 3.93 -3.98 -20.00
N GLU A 63 4.40 -3.66 -18.81
CA GLU A 63 5.77 -3.21 -18.55
C GLU A 63 6.78 -4.34 -18.81
N VAL A 64 6.49 -5.57 -18.38
CA VAL A 64 7.34 -6.74 -18.71
C VAL A 64 7.41 -6.96 -20.22
N THR A 65 6.28 -6.90 -20.93
CA THR A 65 6.24 -7.11 -22.39
C THR A 65 7.02 -6.03 -23.11
N PHE A 66 6.90 -4.78 -22.67
CA PHE A 66 7.69 -3.66 -23.19
C PHE A 66 9.20 -3.88 -22.99
N LEU A 67 9.62 -4.25 -21.78
CA LEU A 67 11.03 -4.52 -21.46
C LEU A 67 11.61 -5.74 -22.19
N ARG A 68 10.79 -6.70 -22.63
CA ARG A 68 11.25 -7.81 -23.49
C ARG A 68 11.73 -7.35 -24.86
N GLY A 69 11.26 -6.19 -25.34
CA GLY A 69 11.72 -5.61 -26.60
C GLY A 69 13.14 -5.02 -26.55
N TYR A 70 13.68 -4.80 -25.35
CA TYR A 70 15.02 -4.27 -25.15
C TYR A 70 16.09 -5.36 -25.07
N SER A 71 17.32 -4.99 -25.42
CA SER A 71 18.51 -5.80 -25.15
C SER A 71 18.74 -5.91 -23.64
N ALA A 72 19.60 -6.86 -23.23
CA ALA A 72 20.01 -7.00 -21.84
C ALA A 72 20.68 -5.73 -21.31
N GLU A 73 21.52 -5.08 -22.12
CA GLU A 73 22.24 -3.85 -21.75
C GLU A 73 21.27 -2.67 -21.58
N GLU A 74 20.28 -2.56 -22.46
CA GLU A 74 19.23 -1.56 -22.36
C GLU A 74 18.37 -1.77 -21.11
N ARG A 75 17.92 -3.01 -20.84
CA ARG A 75 17.19 -3.34 -19.61
C ARG A 75 17.99 -2.99 -18.37
N ARG A 76 19.28 -3.33 -18.34
CA ARG A 76 20.18 -2.99 -17.22
C ARG A 76 20.19 -1.50 -16.97
N LYS A 77 20.38 -0.69 -18.01
CA LYS A 77 20.35 0.77 -17.90
C LYS A 77 19.00 1.27 -17.37
N ARG A 78 17.87 0.76 -17.88
CA ARG A 78 16.54 1.20 -17.41
C ARG A 78 16.26 0.85 -15.95
N PHE A 79 16.70 -0.33 -15.51
CA PHE A 79 16.59 -0.71 -14.10
C PHE A 79 17.56 0.08 -13.22
N GLU A 80 18.76 0.35 -13.69
CA GLU A 80 19.73 1.22 -13.00
C GLU A 80 19.16 2.62 -12.81
N ASP A 81 18.61 3.23 -13.87
CA ASP A 81 17.97 4.55 -13.81
C ASP A 81 16.84 4.58 -12.76
N LEU A 82 16.01 3.53 -12.69
CA LEU A 82 14.93 3.43 -11.71
C LEU A 82 15.44 3.23 -10.28
N PHE A 83 16.39 2.32 -10.07
CA PHE A 83 16.90 1.95 -8.74
C PHE A 83 17.94 2.93 -8.17
N CYS A 84 18.45 3.86 -8.99
CA CYS A 84 19.17 5.04 -8.51
C CYS A 84 18.34 5.84 -7.49
N TYR A 85 17.01 5.86 -7.62
CA TYR A 85 16.13 6.51 -6.68
C TYR A 85 15.82 5.62 -5.45
N GLU A 86 15.56 6.26 -4.33
CA GLU A 86 15.10 5.60 -3.09
C GLU A 86 13.63 5.24 -3.19
N ILE A 87 13.35 4.13 -3.89
CA ILE A 87 12.01 3.56 -3.96
C ILE A 87 11.78 2.56 -2.81
N PRO A 88 10.58 2.53 -2.19
CA PRO A 88 10.32 1.63 -1.08
C PRO A 88 10.44 0.14 -1.45
N ALA A 89 9.87 -0.21 -2.60
CA ALA A 89 10.01 -1.52 -3.22
C ALA A 89 9.53 -1.48 -4.68
N LEU A 90 10.05 -2.44 -5.46
CA LEU A 90 9.52 -2.80 -6.76
C LEU A 90 8.77 -4.13 -6.67
N VAL A 91 7.55 -4.18 -7.18
CA VAL A 91 6.69 -5.36 -7.14
C VAL A 91 6.45 -5.89 -8.55
N ILE A 92 6.77 -7.15 -8.79
CA ILE A 92 6.41 -7.86 -10.03
C ILE A 92 5.11 -8.63 -9.83
N SER A 93 4.09 -8.28 -10.61
CA SER A 93 2.76 -8.90 -10.51
C SER A 93 2.61 -10.17 -11.36
N ARG A 94 1.50 -10.90 -11.15
CA ARG A 94 1.10 -12.13 -11.87
C ARG A 94 2.14 -13.26 -11.82
N ASN A 95 2.93 -13.34 -10.77
CA ASN A 95 4.07 -14.26 -10.67
C ASN A 95 4.99 -14.24 -11.90
N LEU A 96 5.12 -13.09 -12.57
CA LEU A 96 5.98 -12.99 -13.74
C LEU A 96 7.45 -13.17 -13.33
N ASP A 97 8.22 -13.71 -14.27
CA ASP A 97 9.65 -13.85 -14.12
C ASP A 97 10.33 -12.50 -13.92
N VAL A 98 11.30 -12.49 -13.03
CA VAL A 98 12.15 -11.32 -12.78
C VAL A 98 13.28 -11.37 -13.79
N PHE A 99 13.49 -10.25 -14.51
CA PHE A 99 14.64 -10.13 -15.39
C PHE A 99 15.95 -10.21 -14.59
N PRO A 100 16.98 -10.93 -15.05
CA PRO A 100 18.27 -11.01 -14.35
C PRO A 100 18.85 -9.62 -14.09
N GLU A 101 18.70 -8.69 -15.04
CA GLU A 101 19.21 -7.33 -14.91
C GLU A 101 18.45 -6.51 -13.86
N CYS A 102 17.16 -6.83 -13.61
CA CYS A 102 16.38 -6.22 -12.53
C CYS A 102 16.90 -6.66 -11.16
N LEU A 103 17.15 -7.96 -10.99
CA LEU A 103 17.69 -8.51 -9.75
C LEU A 103 19.10 -7.98 -9.48
N GLU A 104 19.95 -7.95 -10.50
CA GLU A 104 21.31 -7.41 -10.45
C GLU A 104 21.31 -5.96 -9.93
N MET A 105 20.48 -5.10 -10.51
CA MET A 105 20.40 -3.69 -10.11
C MET A 105 19.73 -3.50 -8.74
N ALA A 106 18.70 -4.30 -8.42
CA ALA A 106 18.09 -4.29 -7.09
C ALA A 106 19.12 -4.63 -6.00
N GLN A 107 19.98 -5.62 -6.23
CA GLN A 107 21.07 -5.97 -5.31
C GLN A 107 22.12 -4.86 -5.24
N LYS A 108 22.57 -4.34 -6.39
CA LYS A 108 23.56 -3.26 -6.47
C LYS A 108 23.15 -2.01 -5.69
N HIS A 109 21.87 -1.63 -5.76
CA HIS A 109 21.35 -0.43 -5.10
C HIS A 109 20.67 -0.72 -3.75
N GLY A 110 20.70 -1.97 -3.27
CA GLY A 110 20.07 -2.34 -2.00
C GLY A 110 18.54 -2.17 -1.98
N ARG A 111 17.86 -2.31 -3.12
CA ARG A 111 16.42 -2.06 -3.26
C ARG A 111 15.59 -3.32 -3.05
N THR A 112 14.46 -3.17 -2.38
CA THR A 112 13.54 -4.27 -2.15
C THR A 112 12.82 -4.68 -3.44
N LEU A 113 12.90 -5.97 -3.77
CA LEU A 113 12.23 -6.57 -4.93
C LEU A 113 11.28 -7.67 -4.47
N LEU A 114 10.02 -7.54 -4.84
CA LEU A 114 8.94 -8.42 -4.41
C LEU A 114 8.22 -9.02 -5.61
N ARG A 115 7.60 -10.18 -5.42
CA ARG A 115 6.71 -10.81 -6.39
C ARG A 115 5.36 -11.10 -5.76
N THR A 116 4.29 -10.93 -6.54
CA THR A 116 2.94 -11.25 -6.12
C THR A 116 2.18 -12.03 -7.19
N LYS A 117 1.28 -12.92 -6.73
CA LYS A 117 0.39 -13.71 -7.58
C LYS A 117 -0.73 -12.88 -8.22
N TYR A 118 -1.10 -11.77 -7.60
CA TYR A 118 -2.19 -10.91 -8.06
C TYR A 118 -1.83 -10.16 -9.33
N THR A 119 -2.83 -9.74 -10.10
CA THR A 119 -2.61 -8.84 -11.23
C THR A 119 -2.18 -7.45 -10.75
N SER A 120 -1.53 -6.66 -11.61
CA SER A 120 -1.16 -5.28 -11.26
C SER A 120 -2.36 -4.44 -10.84
N VAL A 121 -3.51 -4.60 -11.50
CA VAL A 121 -4.74 -3.85 -11.17
C VAL A 121 -5.28 -4.26 -9.80
N GLU A 122 -5.41 -5.56 -9.53
CA GLU A 122 -5.90 -6.05 -8.24
C GLU A 122 -4.95 -5.66 -7.10
N PHE A 123 -3.65 -5.84 -7.31
CA PHE A 123 -2.66 -5.51 -6.28
C PHE A 123 -2.62 -4.00 -6.00
N THR A 124 -2.72 -3.17 -7.03
CA THR A 124 -2.86 -1.71 -6.86
C THR A 124 -4.10 -1.37 -6.03
N ALA A 125 -5.27 -1.90 -6.39
CA ALA A 125 -6.52 -1.59 -5.68
C ALA A 125 -6.46 -2.04 -4.21
N MET A 126 -6.00 -3.26 -3.95
CA MET A 126 -5.86 -3.78 -2.58
C MET A 126 -4.83 -2.99 -1.76
N THR A 127 -3.73 -2.57 -2.38
CA THR A 127 -2.67 -1.80 -1.70
C THR A 127 -3.18 -0.41 -1.32
N ILE A 128 -3.83 0.29 -2.26
CA ILE A 128 -4.41 1.61 -2.01
C ILE A 128 -5.47 1.53 -0.90
N ASP A 129 -6.38 0.55 -0.97
CA ASP A 129 -7.42 0.35 0.05
C ASP A 129 -6.81 0.10 1.44
N TYR A 130 -5.83 -0.80 1.53
CA TYR A 130 -5.14 -1.11 2.78
C TYR A 130 -4.41 0.11 3.35
N LEU A 131 -3.65 0.82 2.52
CA LEU A 131 -2.89 2.00 2.94
C LEU A 131 -3.82 3.13 3.39
N ASN A 132 -4.93 3.36 2.70
CA ASN A 132 -5.91 4.36 3.09
C ASN A 132 -6.52 4.05 4.46
N HIS A 133 -6.88 2.79 4.73
CA HIS A 133 -7.42 2.40 6.04
C HIS A 133 -6.35 2.47 7.15
N ALA A 134 -5.14 2.00 6.88
CA ALA A 134 -4.07 1.95 7.86
C ALA A 134 -3.54 3.34 8.23
N LEU A 135 -3.47 4.25 7.24
CA LEU A 135 -2.95 5.61 7.41
C LEU A 135 -4.06 6.65 7.64
N ALA A 136 -5.34 6.25 7.67
CA ALA A 136 -6.46 7.14 7.92
C ALA A 136 -6.29 7.93 9.23
N PRO A 137 -6.48 9.26 9.22
CA PRO A 137 -6.52 10.06 10.43
C PRO A 137 -7.59 9.55 11.39
N VAL A 138 -7.24 9.36 12.66
CA VAL A 138 -8.17 8.93 13.70
C VAL A 138 -8.30 10.01 14.75
N ILE A 139 -9.55 10.29 15.12
CA ILE A 139 -9.88 11.14 16.25
C ILE A 139 -10.71 10.35 17.26
N THR A 140 -10.53 10.61 18.54
CA THR A 140 -11.38 10.07 19.59
C THR A 140 -12.45 11.11 19.94
N ARG A 141 -13.73 10.70 19.89
CA ARG A 141 -14.87 11.53 20.30
C ARG A 141 -15.68 10.79 21.35
N HIS A 142 -16.19 11.52 22.32
CA HIS A 142 -17.14 10.97 23.30
C HIS A 142 -18.54 10.99 22.69
N GLY A 143 -19.22 9.85 22.72
CA GLY A 143 -20.52 9.63 22.12
C GLY A 143 -20.92 8.17 22.27
N VAL A 144 -22.06 7.79 21.73
CA VAL A 144 -22.49 6.39 21.64
C VAL A 144 -22.81 6.08 20.18
N LEU A 145 -22.24 5.00 19.64
CA LEU A 145 -22.45 4.57 18.26
C LEU A 145 -23.36 3.33 18.25
N VAL A 146 -24.47 3.41 17.53
CA VAL A 146 -25.47 2.35 17.43
C VAL A 146 -25.84 2.08 15.96
N ASP A 147 -26.16 0.84 15.63
CA ASP A 147 -26.74 0.43 14.35
C ASP A 147 -28.26 0.30 14.50
N VAL A 148 -28.97 1.18 13.81
CA VAL A 148 -30.43 1.29 13.83
C VAL A 148 -30.93 1.04 12.42
N TYR A 149 -31.59 -0.09 12.20
CA TYR A 149 -32.10 -0.52 10.88
C TYR A 149 -31.03 -0.61 9.77
N GLY A 150 -29.77 -0.87 10.12
CA GLY A 150 -28.66 -0.91 9.16
C GLY A 150 -27.97 0.44 8.95
N GLU A 151 -28.43 1.50 9.63
CA GLU A 151 -27.80 2.82 9.61
C GLU A 151 -26.92 3.03 10.85
N GLY A 152 -25.68 3.45 10.64
CA GLY A 152 -24.77 3.82 11.73
C GLY A 152 -25.10 5.21 12.27
N VAL A 153 -25.60 5.28 13.51
CA VAL A 153 -26.03 6.52 14.17
C VAL A 153 -25.06 6.86 15.31
N LEU A 154 -24.43 8.03 15.24
CA LEU A 154 -23.59 8.59 16.31
C LEU A 154 -24.39 9.56 17.18
N ILE A 155 -24.62 9.20 18.44
CA ILE A 155 -25.34 10.01 19.42
C ILE A 155 -24.33 10.86 20.21
N LEU A 156 -24.45 12.18 20.06
CA LEU A 156 -23.63 13.19 20.74
C LEU A 156 -24.49 14.04 21.70
N GLY A 157 -23.83 14.66 22.68
CA GLY A 157 -24.48 15.51 23.68
C GLY A 157 -23.69 15.59 24.98
N ASP A 158 -24.08 16.49 25.87
CA ASP A 158 -23.38 16.75 27.13
C ASP A 158 -23.39 15.54 28.08
N SER A 159 -22.46 15.53 29.05
CA SER A 159 -22.42 14.48 30.06
C SER A 159 -23.71 14.49 30.90
N GLY A 160 -24.28 13.31 31.15
CA GLY A 160 -25.52 13.18 31.93
C GLY A 160 -26.83 13.48 31.19
N ILE A 161 -26.79 13.83 29.90
CA ILE A 161 -28.01 14.16 29.13
C ILE A 161 -28.87 12.94 28.73
N GLY A 162 -28.43 11.72 29.05
CA GLY A 162 -29.18 10.49 28.72
C GLY A 162 -28.69 9.70 27.50
N LYS A 163 -27.45 9.92 27.02
CA LYS A 163 -26.92 9.25 25.81
C LYS A 163 -26.88 7.72 25.97
N SER A 164 -26.34 7.25 27.10
CA SER A 164 -26.17 5.83 27.38
C SER A 164 -27.52 5.15 27.61
N GLU A 165 -28.45 5.85 28.28
CA GLU A 165 -29.81 5.41 28.55
C GLU A 165 -30.61 5.26 27.24
N THR A 166 -30.48 6.22 26.33
CA THR A 166 -31.07 6.15 24.99
C THR A 166 -30.53 4.97 24.19
N ALA A 167 -29.23 4.72 24.25
CA ALA A 167 -28.62 3.57 23.58
C ALA A 167 -29.12 2.23 24.16
N ILE A 168 -29.25 2.12 25.49
CA ILE A 168 -29.81 0.92 26.14
C ILE A 168 -31.24 0.65 25.68
N GLU A 169 -32.07 1.69 25.56
CA GLU A 169 -33.44 1.56 25.07
C GLU A 169 -33.48 1.10 23.60
N LEU A 170 -32.55 1.58 22.76
CA LEU A 170 -32.42 1.10 21.39
C LEU A 170 -32.00 -0.38 21.33
N ILE A 171 -31.06 -0.81 22.18
CA ILE A 171 -30.66 -2.22 22.27
C ILE A 171 -31.85 -3.10 22.67
N LYS A 172 -32.66 -2.65 23.65
CA LYS A 172 -33.90 -3.36 24.05
C LYS A 172 -34.89 -3.53 22.90
N ARG A 173 -34.90 -2.59 21.95
CA ARG A 173 -35.74 -2.64 20.74
C ARG A 173 -35.15 -3.48 19.61
N GLY A 174 -34.01 -4.14 19.84
CA GLY A 174 -33.35 -5.04 18.88
C GLY A 174 -32.27 -4.38 18.02
N HIS A 175 -31.88 -3.13 18.32
CA HIS A 175 -30.76 -2.46 17.67
C HIS A 175 -29.41 -2.92 18.26
N ARG A 176 -28.32 -2.63 17.56
CA ARG A 176 -26.98 -3.12 17.96
C ARG A 176 -26.11 -1.97 18.47
N LEU A 177 -25.45 -2.20 19.60
CA LEU A 177 -24.41 -1.30 20.10
C LEU A 177 -23.10 -1.59 19.34
N VAL A 178 -22.43 -0.53 18.89
CA VAL A 178 -21.11 -0.63 18.27
C VAL A 178 -20.02 -0.21 19.24
N ALA A 179 -20.14 0.96 19.86
CA ALA A 179 -19.17 1.53 20.81
C ALA A 179 -19.81 2.57 21.75
#